data_AF-A0A915C7T8-F1
#
_entry.id   AF-A0A915C7T8-F1
#
_cell.length_a   1.000
_cell.length_b   1.000
_cell.length_c   1.000
_cell.angle_alpha   90.00
_cell.angle_beta   90.00
_cell.angle_gamma   90.00
#
_symmetry.space_group_name_H-M   'P 1'
#
loop_
_entity.id
_entity.type
_entity.pdbx_description
1 polymer ?
#
loop_
_entity_poly.entity_id
_entity_poly.type
_entity_poly.pdbx_seq_one_letter_code
_entity_poly.pdbx_strand_id
1 'polypeptide(L)'
;MYECCRRVVARLESLYPELVADVSDFVKELQRINMLSEERWTFVLSNLDHEMSRRIAQIEAEKAKTLANDYLTDEEKEVIVKEKTRILYAMVFRILEDLYDRTCVRDVHTVNERQFRDTYKNQIASALDVYKWNKLDPRKAWQPFKQVRG
;
A
#
# COMPACT_ATOMS: atom_id res chain seq x y z
N MET A 1 7.37 -16.33 -19.58
CA MET A 1 6.32 -17.11 -18.86
C MET A 1 4.90 -16.68 -19.27
N TYR A 2 4.55 -15.39 -19.18
CA TYR A 2 3.23 -14.87 -19.58
C TYR A 2 2.79 -15.13 -21.04
N GLU A 3 3.71 -15.12 -22.00
CA GLU A 3 3.35 -15.39 -23.42
C GLU A 3 3.03 -16.85 -23.70
N CYS A 4 3.69 -17.78 -23.01
CA CYS A 4 3.42 -19.22 -23.15
C CYS A 4 2.01 -19.54 -22.66
N CYS A 5 1.63 -19.05 -21.48
CA CYS A 5 0.28 -19.22 -20.93
C CYS A 5 -0.79 -18.62 -21.86
N ARG A 6 -0.55 -17.42 -22.42
CA ARG A 6 -1.49 -16.79 -23.36
C ARG A 6 -1.71 -17.62 -24.62
N ARG A 7 -0.65 -18.20 -25.20
CA ARG A 7 -0.77 -19.06 -26.39
C ARG A 7 -1.56 -20.34 -26.10
N VAL A 8 -1.38 -20.92 -24.92
CA VAL A 8 -2.14 -22.11 -24.49
C VAL A 8 -3.61 -21.76 -24.28
N VAL A 9 -3.91 -20.67 -23.58
CA VAL A 9 -5.30 -20.20 -23.37
C VAL A 9 -5.98 -19.92 -24.70
N ALA A 10 -5.32 -19.20 -25.62
CA ALA A 10 -5.88 -18.92 -26.93
C ALA A 10 -6.18 -20.20 -27.74
N ARG A 11 -5.33 -21.23 -27.62
CA ARG A 11 -5.59 -22.51 -28.27
C ARG A 11 -6.76 -23.24 -27.62
N LEU A 12 -6.84 -23.26 -26.29
CA LEU A 12 -7.96 -23.86 -25.56
C LEU A 12 -9.29 -23.15 -25.86
N GLU A 13 -9.28 -21.82 -25.94
CA GLU A 13 -10.45 -21.00 -26.24
C GLU A 13 -10.97 -21.27 -27.66
N SER A 14 -10.06 -21.51 -28.63
CA SER A 14 -10.46 -21.90 -29.99
C SER A 14 -11.09 -23.30 -30.08
N LEU A 15 -10.74 -24.20 -29.15
CA LEU A 15 -11.20 -25.60 -29.16
C LEU A 15 -12.45 -25.79 -28.29
N TYR A 16 -12.52 -25.08 -27.16
CA TYR A 16 -13.54 -25.24 -26.13
C TYR A 16 -13.96 -23.85 -25.58
N PRO A 17 -14.60 -23.00 -26.39
CA PRO A 17 -14.87 -21.61 -26.03
C PRO A 17 -15.75 -21.49 -24.77
N GLU A 18 -16.81 -22.30 -24.67
CA GLU A 18 -17.73 -22.30 -23.51
C GLU A 18 -17.02 -22.74 -22.22
N LEU A 19 -16.26 -23.85 -22.28
CA LEU A 19 -15.52 -24.33 -21.10
C LEU A 19 -14.49 -23.32 -20.61
N VAL A 20 -13.78 -22.65 -21.53
CA VAL A 20 -12.80 -21.62 -21.14
C VAL A 20 -13.49 -20.40 -20.55
N ALA A 21 -14.66 -20.01 -21.06
CA ALA A 21 -15.48 -18.94 -20.48
C ALA A 21 -15.94 -19.31 -19.06
N ASP A 22 -16.55 -20.48 -18.89
CA ASP A 22 -17.06 -20.96 -17.60
C ASP A 22 -15.95 -21.08 -16.55
N VAL A 23 -14.80 -21.66 -16.92
CA VAL A 23 -13.64 -21.77 -16.01
C VAL A 23 -13.06 -20.40 -15.68
N SER A 24 -13.00 -19.49 -16.65
CA SER A 24 -12.51 -18.12 -16.41
C SER A 24 -13.42 -17.38 -15.44
N ASP A 25 -14.74 -17.53 -15.59
CA ASP A 25 -15.71 -16.91 -14.69
C ASP A 25 -15.68 -17.57 -13.31
N PHE A 26 -15.58 -18.90 -13.24
CA PHE A 26 -15.37 -19.61 -11.98
C PHE A 26 -14.10 -19.16 -11.24
N VAL A 27 -12.97 -18.99 -11.94
CA VAL A 27 -11.72 -18.48 -11.35
C VAL A 27 -11.89 -17.05 -10.86
N LYS A 28 -12.57 -16.19 -11.62
CA LYS A 28 -12.90 -14.81 -11.17
C LYS A 28 -13.76 -14.85 -9.91
N GLU A 29 -14.79 -15.69 -9.86
CA GLU A 29 -15.66 -15.84 -8.69
C GLU A 29 -14.90 -16.39 -7.48
N LEU A 30 -14.02 -17.38 -7.66
CA LEU A 30 -13.16 -17.86 -6.57
C LEU A 30 -12.22 -16.76 -6.06
N GLN A 31 -11.62 -15.97 -6.94
CA GLN A 31 -10.79 -14.83 -6.54
C GLN A 31 -11.60 -13.75 -5.81
N ARG A 32 -12.87 -13.54 -6.20
CA ARG A 32 -13.81 -12.61 -5.55
C ARG A 32 -14.24 -13.09 -4.16
N ILE A 33 -14.56 -14.38 -4.01
CA ILE A 33 -14.94 -14.98 -2.71
C ILE A 33 -13.76 -14.99 -1.74
N ASN A 34 -12.54 -15.21 -2.24
CA ASN A 34 -11.33 -15.32 -1.44
C ASN A 34 -10.69 -13.96 -1.07
N MET A 35 -11.35 -12.83 -1.35
CA MET A 35 -10.81 -11.52 -1.03
C MET A 35 -11.07 -11.14 0.43
N LEU A 36 -10.26 -11.70 1.32
CA LEU A 36 -10.17 -11.33 2.73
C LEU A 36 -9.37 -10.03 2.84
N SER A 37 -10.04 -8.91 2.53
CA SER A 37 -9.42 -7.58 2.60
C SER A 37 -8.74 -7.35 3.95
N GLU A 38 -9.32 -7.84 5.04
CA GLU A 38 -8.73 -7.81 6.39
C GLU A 38 -7.37 -8.51 6.48
N GLU A 39 -7.25 -9.72 5.93
CA GLU A 39 -5.97 -10.46 5.92
C GLU A 39 -4.92 -9.73 5.09
N ARG A 40 -5.31 -9.20 3.93
CA ARG A 40 -4.42 -8.40 3.07
C ARG A 40 -3.91 -7.16 3.80
N TRP A 41 -4.81 -6.43 4.46
CA TRP A 41 -4.45 -5.26 5.26
C TRP A 41 -3.55 -5.64 6.43
N THR A 42 -3.85 -6.71 7.14
CA THR A 42 -3.04 -7.24 8.25
C THR A 42 -1.63 -7.59 7.79
N PHE A 43 -1.52 -8.33 6.69
CA PHE A 43 -0.24 -8.71 6.09
C PHE A 43 0.56 -7.49 5.66
N VAL A 44 -0.06 -6.56 4.91
CA VAL A 44 0.63 -5.36 4.41
C VAL A 44 1.07 -4.47 5.56
N LEU A 45 0.21 -4.19 6.54
CA LEU A 45 0.55 -3.37 7.70
C LEU A 45 1.67 -3.98 8.54
N SER A 46 1.68 -5.31 8.70
CA SER A 46 2.75 -6.02 9.41
C SER A 46 4.11 -5.83 8.73
N ASN A 47 4.17 -6.05 7.41
CA ASN A 47 5.40 -5.86 6.63
C ASN A 47 5.86 -4.39 6.62
N LEU A 48 4.92 -3.45 6.47
CA LEU A 48 5.23 -2.03 6.41
C LEU A 48 5.66 -1.46 7.76
N ASP A 49 5.24 -2.02 8.90
CA ASP A 49 5.69 -1.54 10.22
C ASP A 49 7.20 -1.80 10.44
N HIS A 50 7.67 -2.98 10.02
CA HIS A 50 9.11 -3.28 10.00
C HIS A 50 9.87 -2.38 9.02
N GLU A 51 9.31 -2.17 7.82
CA GLU A 51 9.92 -1.27 6.83
C GLU A 51 9.98 0.17 7.33
N MET A 52 8.92 0.69 7.94
CA MET A 52 8.89 2.04 8.51
C MET A 52 9.92 2.22 9.62
N SER A 53 10.10 1.21 10.47
CA SER A 53 11.15 1.23 11.48
C SER A 53 12.55 1.38 10.86
N ARG A 54 12.82 0.67 9.76
CA ARG A 54 14.07 0.83 8.99
C ARG A 54 14.19 2.21 8.35
N ARG A 55 13.12 2.72 7.73
CA ARG A 55 13.13 4.06 7.10
C ARG A 55 13.36 5.16 8.11
N ILE A 56 12.74 5.10 9.29
CA ILE A 56 12.95 6.06 10.37
C ILE A 56 14.42 6.08 10.80
N ALA A 57 15.03 4.90 11.03
CA ALA A 57 16.44 4.83 11.39
C ALA A 57 17.35 5.42 10.29
N GLN A 58 17.03 5.15 9.01
CA GLN A 58 17.74 5.72 7.87
C GLN A 58 17.61 7.26 7.80
N ILE A 59 16.42 7.79 8.04
CA ILE A 59 16.15 9.24 8.06
C ILE A 59 16.96 9.92 9.16
N GLU A 60 16.99 9.36 10.38
CA GLU A 60 17.77 9.94 11.48
C GLU A 60 19.28 9.93 11.19
N ALA A 61 19.81 8.85 10.60
CA ALA A 61 21.20 8.78 10.19
C ALA A 61 21.54 9.82 9.11
N GLU A 62 20.69 9.97 8.09
CA GLU A 62 20.88 10.97 7.03
C GLU A 62 20.72 12.40 7.52
N LYS A 63 19.83 12.63 8.49
CA LYS A 63 19.68 13.92 9.17
C LYS A 63 20.96 14.27 9.93
N ALA A 64 21.50 13.34 10.72
CA ALA A 64 22.75 13.56 11.46
C ALA A 64 23.92 13.93 10.52
N LYS A 65 24.08 13.20 9.40
CA LYS A 65 25.09 13.51 8.38
C LYS A 65 24.92 14.91 7.77
N THR A 66 23.67 15.31 7.51
CA THR A 66 23.38 16.61 6.90
C THR A 66 23.68 17.75 7.89
N LEU A 67 23.34 17.58 9.17
CA LEU A 67 23.60 18.58 10.21
C LEU A 67 25.10 18.77 10.49
N ALA A 68 25.88 17.69 10.41
CA ALA A 68 27.33 17.70 10.60
C ALA A 68 28.12 18.25 9.38
N ASN A 69 27.44 18.68 8.32
CA ASN A 69 28.11 19.25 7.14
C ASN A 69 28.41 20.74 7.36
N ASP A 70 29.70 21.09 7.47
CA ASP A 70 30.15 22.47 7.70
C ASP A 70 30.08 23.36 6.45
N TYR A 71 29.84 22.78 5.27
CA TYR A 71 29.75 23.51 3.99
C TYR A 71 28.32 23.96 3.65
N LEU A 72 27.34 23.65 4.48
CA LEU A 72 25.94 24.03 4.28
C LEU A 72 25.50 25.04 5.31
N THR A 73 24.74 26.04 4.87
CA THR A 73 23.99 26.94 5.76
C THR A 73 22.89 26.18 6.51
N ASP A 74 22.39 26.76 7.60
CA ASP A 74 21.31 26.14 8.38
C ASP A 74 20.01 26.04 7.55
N GLU A 75 19.74 27.02 6.69
CA GLU A 75 18.61 27.01 5.76
C GLU A 75 18.73 25.86 4.73
N GLU A 76 19.92 25.66 4.14
CA GLU A 76 20.16 24.56 3.20
C GLU A 76 20.03 23.20 3.88
N LYS A 77 20.55 23.07 5.10
CA LYS A 77 20.39 21.85 5.93
C LYS A 77 18.92 21.54 6.16
N GLU A 78 18.12 22.55 6.53
CA GLU A 78 16.69 22.37 6.77
C GLU A 78 15.96 21.86 5.51
N VAL A 79 16.21 22.49 4.36
CA VAL A 79 15.61 22.08 3.07
C VAL A 79 16.00 20.65 2.71
N ILE A 80 17.29 20.30 2.82
CA ILE A 80 17.79 18.96 2.49
C ILE A 80 17.19 17.92 3.44
N VAL A 81 17.14 18.18 4.75
CA VAL A 81 16.55 17.26 5.73
C VAL A 81 15.08 17.03 5.43
N LYS A 82 14.30 18.08 5.15
CA LYS A 82 12.88 17.97 4.80
C LYS A 82 12.67 17.11 3.57
N GLU A 83 13.44 17.36 2.50
CA GLU A 83 13.25 16.66 1.24
C GLU A 83 13.74 15.22 1.29
N LYS A 84 14.89 14.95 1.92
CA LYS A 84 15.35 13.57 2.18
C LYS A 84 14.34 12.79 3.00
N THR A 85 13.80 13.41 4.06
CA THR A 85 12.76 12.80 4.89
C THR A 85 11.58 12.40 4.01
N ARG A 86 11.00 13.34 3.25
CA ARG A 86 9.87 13.08 2.35
C ARG A 86 10.11 11.91 1.39
N ILE A 87 11.27 11.88 0.72
CA ILE A 87 11.60 10.86 -0.28
C ILE A 87 11.74 9.47 0.36
N LEU A 88 12.42 9.39 1.51
CA LEU A 88 12.83 8.11 2.11
C LEU A 88 11.65 7.23 2.54
N TYR A 89 10.49 7.80 2.87
CA TYR A 89 9.35 7.01 3.34
C TYR A 89 8.10 7.14 2.44
N ALA A 90 8.12 7.95 1.37
CA ALA A 90 6.99 8.13 0.45
C ALA A 90 6.50 6.82 -0.18
N MET A 91 7.41 5.88 -0.48
CA MET A 91 7.04 4.60 -1.08
C MET A 91 6.12 3.76 -0.18
N VAL A 92 6.31 3.85 1.15
CA VAL A 92 5.46 3.12 2.11
C VAL A 92 4.01 3.60 2.03
N PHE A 93 3.81 4.92 1.99
CA PHE A 93 2.46 5.48 1.91
C PHE A 93 1.82 5.27 0.54
N ARG A 94 2.60 5.25 -0.54
CA ARG A 94 2.09 4.85 -1.86
C ARG A 94 1.51 3.43 -1.86
N ILE A 95 2.16 2.48 -1.20
CA ILE A 95 1.64 1.10 -1.09
C ILE A 95 0.29 1.10 -0.36
N LEU A 96 0.15 1.90 0.70
CA LEU A 96 -1.10 2.03 1.44
C LEU A 96 -2.20 2.72 0.63
N GLU A 97 -1.88 3.77 -0.12
CA GLU A 97 -2.81 4.45 -1.03
C GLU A 97 -3.30 3.50 -2.12
N ASP A 98 -2.40 2.73 -2.74
CA ASP A 98 -2.75 1.72 -3.76
C ASP A 98 -3.63 0.61 -3.18
N LEU A 99 -3.38 0.20 -1.92
CA LEU A 99 -4.20 -0.79 -1.24
C LEU A 99 -5.60 -0.22 -0.92
N TYR A 100 -5.67 1.01 -0.41
CA TYR A 100 -6.91 1.71 -0.12
C TYR A 100 -7.78 1.92 -1.36
N ASP A 101 -7.18 2.32 -2.50
CA ASP A 101 -7.88 2.41 -3.77
C ASP A 101 -8.57 1.08 -4.10
N ARG A 102 -7.81 -0.02 -4.02
CA ARG A 102 -8.29 -1.36 -4.37
C ARG A 102 -9.37 -1.90 -3.44
N THR A 103 -9.33 -1.59 -2.14
CA THR A 103 -10.24 -2.21 -1.15
C THR A 103 -11.38 -1.30 -0.70
N CYS A 104 -11.27 0.02 -0.87
CA CYS A 104 -12.20 0.98 -0.28
C CYS A 104 -12.79 1.99 -1.27
N VAL A 105 -12.13 2.23 -2.41
CA VAL A 105 -12.58 3.19 -3.44
C VAL A 105 -13.28 2.48 -4.58
N ARG A 106 -12.72 1.37 -5.08
CA ARG A 106 -13.31 0.59 -6.17
C ARG A 106 -14.69 0.02 -5.82
N ASP A 107 -15.43 -0.31 -6.88
CA ASP A 107 -16.72 -0.97 -6.75
C ASP A 107 -16.60 -2.28 -5.98
N VAL A 108 -17.61 -2.48 -5.12
CA VAL A 108 -17.71 -3.63 -4.23
C VAL A 108 -18.73 -4.59 -4.82
N HIS A 109 -18.35 -5.85 -4.94
CA HIS A 109 -19.13 -6.89 -5.59
C HIS A 109 -19.62 -7.95 -4.61
N THR A 110 -18.92 -8.15 -3.48
CA THR A 110 -19.30 -9.16 -2.47
C THR A 110 -19.80 -8.53 -1.17
N VAL A 111 -20.51 -9.32 -0.36
CA VAL A 111 -20.95 -8.91 0.99
C VAL A 111 -19.74 -8.64 1.90
N ASN A 112 -18.71 -9.48 1.82
CA ASN A 112 -17.50 -9.35 2.65
C ASN A 112 -16.72 -8.07 2.32
N GLU A 113 -16.57 -7.74 1.04
CA GLU A 113 -15.95 -6.47 0.61
C GLU A 113 -16.74 -5.25 1.12
N ARG A 114 -18.08 -5.34 1.13
CA ARG A 114 -18.96 -4.28 1.63
C ARG A 114 -18.78 -4.11 3.13
N GLN A 115 -18.80 -5.20 3.88
CA GLN A 115 -18.57 -5.20 5.33
C GLN A 115 -17.19 -4.63 5.69
N PHE A 116 -16.14 -5.04 4.97
CA PHE A 116 -14.80 -4.49 5.17
C PHE A 116 -14.78 -2.98 4.93
N ARG A 117 -15.31 -2.55 3.79
CA ARG A 117 -15.35 -1.13 3.43
C ARG A 117 -16.14 -0.31 4.45
N ASP A 118 -17.33 -0.76 4.81
CA ASP A 118 -18.21 -0.02 5.72
C ASP A 118 -17.60 0.08 7.13
N THR A 119 -16.84 -0.95 7.56
CA THR A 119 -16.14 -0.97 8.85
C THR A 119 -14.87 -0.10 8.85
N TYR A 120 -13.99 -0.25 7.85
CA TYR A 120 -12.62 0.29 7.93
C TYR A 120 -12.33 1.50 7.03
N LYS A 121 -13.16 1.78 6.01
CA LYS A 121 -12.87 2.85 5.03
C LYS A 121 -12.57 4.20 5.67
N ASN A 122 -13.39 4.61 6.64
CA ASN A 122 -13.27 5.91 7.29
C ASN A 122 -12.04 5.99 8.20
N GLN A 123 -11.74 4.90 8.93
CA GLN A 123 -10.55 4.81 9.77
C GLN A 123 -9.28 4.90 8.93
N ILE A 124 -9.21 4.16 7.82
CA ILE A 124 -8.04 4.17 6.92
C ILE A 124 -7.90 5.51 6.21
N ALA A 125 -9.00 6.11 5.75
CA ALA A 125 -8.99 7.44 5.15
C ALA A 125 -8.43 8.49 6.12
N SER A 126 -8.88 8.44 7.38
CA SER A 126 -8.40 9.35 8.43
C SER A 126 -6.90 9.16 8.69
N ALA A 127 -6.42 7.91 8.71
CA ALA A 127 -5.00 7.61 8.83
C ALA A 127 -4.17 8.17 7.67
N LEU A 128 -4.66 8.03 6.43
CA LEU A 128 -4.02 8.61 5.24
C LEU A 128 -4.01 10.14 5.28
N ASP A 129 -5.05 10.78 5.80
CA ASP A 129 -5.08 12.23 5.95
C ASP A 129 -4.08 12.71 7.01
N VAL A 130 -3.90 11.99 8.13
CA VAL A 130 -2.83 12.30 9.09
C VAL A 130 -1.46 12.28 8.40
N TYR A 131 -1.19 11.31 7.52
CA TYR A 131 0.03 11.31 6.72
C TYR A 131 0.15 12.55 5.82
N LYS A 132 -0.91 12.93 5.09
CA LYS A 132 -0.90 14.11 4.21
C LYS A 132 -0.53 15.39 4.96
N TRP A 133 -0.98 15.53 6.20
CA TRP A 133 -0.71 16.69 7.06
C TRP A 133 0.61 16.62 7.84
N ASN A 134 1.22 15.44 7.97
CA ASN A 134 2.45 15.23 8.76
C ASN A 134 3.59 14.67 7.91
N LYS A 135 3.81 15.25 6.72
CA LYS A 135 4.83 14.78 5.74
C LYS A 135 6.30 14.91 6.19
N LEU A 136 6.54 15.50 7.35
CA LEU A 136 7.88 15.69 7.91
C LEU A 136 8.08 14.94 9.23
N ASP A 137 7.03 14.28 9.72
CA ASP A 137 7.09 13.46 10.93
C ASP A 137 6.60 12.05 10.61
N PRO A 138 7.51 11.16 10.15
CA PRO A 138 7.15 9.80 9.78
C PRO A 138 6.58 8.99 10.95
N ARG A 139 7.00 9.27 12.19
CA ARG A 139 6.51 8.57 13.37
C ARG A 139 5.05 8.91 13.62
N LYS A 140 4.72 10.20 13.61
CA LYS A 140 3.35 10.70 13.77
C LYS A 140 2.46 10.28 12.61
N ALA A 141 2.95 10.36 11.37
CA ALA A 141 2.23 9.91 10.19
C ALA A 141 1.89 8.41 10.23
N TRP A 142 2.76 7.58 10.83
CA TRP A 142 2.55 6.14 10.93
C TRP A 142 1.64 5.69 12.09
N GLN A 143 1.55 6.46 13.18
CA GLN A 143 0.81 6.05 14.39
C GLN A 143 -0.62 5.53 14.12
N PRO A 144 -1.46 6.20 13.30
CA PRO A 144 -2.83 5.76 13.09
C PRO A 144 -2.94 4.37 12.47
N PHE A 145 -1.97 3.99 11.63
CA PHE A 145 -1.95 2.67 10.96
C PHE A 145 -1.68 1.51 11.91
N LYS A 146 -1.15 1.78 13.11
CA LYS A 146 -1.00 0.75 14.16
C LYS A 146 -2.34 0.35 14.78
N GLN A 147 -3.34 1.23 14.73
CA GLN A 147 -4.68 1.03 15.29
C GLN A 147 -5.68 0.43 14.28
N VAL A 148 -5.28 0.36 13.00
CA VAL A 148 -6.08 -0.26 11.92
C VAL A 148 -6.00 -1.80 11.97
N ARG A 149 -5.16 -2.35 12.85
CA ARG A 149 -5.07 -3.80 13.07
C ARG A 149 -6.26 -4.23 13.93
N GLY A 150 -7.09 -5.12 13.39
CA GLY A 150 -8.11 -5.83 14.17
C GLY A 150 -7.51 -6.63 15.32
#